data_AF-J0KF82-F1
#
_entry.id   AF-J0KF82-F1
#
_cell.length_a   1.000
_cell.length_b   1.000
_cell.length_c   1.000
_cell.angle_alpha   90.00
_cell.angle_beta   90.00
_cell.angle_gamma   90.00
#
_symmetry.space_group_name_H-M   'P 1'
#
loop_
_entity.id
_entity.type
_entity.pdbx_description
1 polymer ?
#
loop_
_entity_poly.entity_id
_entity_poly.type
_entity_poly.pdbx_seq_one_letter_code
_entity_poly.pdbx_strand_id
1 'polypeptide(L)'
;MPLLNLACANCSAPLEVGADLERFTCAYCGIAQIVERSGGVVSTRKLEVAISAVQRGTDRTAAELAMPRLTRELDEVLARREKVVQRLQRQLEQAETDRRTIALIAVVCVSILWAVLLGPMLDTAWQIACFFGVLIGTLVLVYKKYKLPKFDLARETKNLDEQIDKIEAHIKANRRILDTLPA
;
A
#
# COMPACT_ATOMS: atom_id res chain seq x y z
N MET A 1 29.93 19.17 -57.33
CA MET A 1 29.65 18.12 -56.33
C MET A 1 28.16 17.80 -56.43
N PRO A 2 27.75 16.56 -56.71
CA PRO A 2 26.33 16.21 -56.76
C PRO A 2 25.73 16.25 -55.34
N LEU A 3 24.57 16.90 -55.22
CA LEU A 3 23.77 16.97 -53.99
C LEU A 3 22.58 16.03 -54.14
N LEU A 4 22.31 15.21 -53.12
CA LEU A 4 21.11 14.37 -53.06
C LEU A 4 20.14 14.97 -52.05
N ASN A 5 18.87 15.07 -52.47
CA ASN A 5 17.77 15.43 -51.58
C ASN A 5 17.20 14.16 -50.95
N LEU A 6 17.36 14.03 -49.64
CA LEU A 6 16.88 12.90 -48.84
C LEU A 6 16.01 13.42 -47.70
N ALA A 7 15.07 12.61 -47.21
CA ALA A 7 14.32 12.91 -46.00
C ALA A 7 15.01 12.31 -44.78
N CYS A 8 14.97 13.04 -43.66
CA CYS A 8 15.44 12.55 -42.38
C CYS A 8 14.60 11.34 -41.93
N ALA A 9 15.23 10.23 -41.57
CA ALA A 9 14.53 9.04 -41.06
C ALA A 9 13.79 9.28 -39.73
N ASN A 10 14.06 10.40 -39.03
CA ASN A 10 13.43 10.72 -37.74
C ASN A 10 12.36 11.82 -37.79
N CYS A 11 12.71 12.99 -38.33
CA CYS A 11 11.84 14.16 -38.32
C CYS A 11 11.26 14.51 -39.69
N SER A 12 11.51 13.70 -40.73
CA SER A 12 11.06 13.92 -42.11
C SER A 12 11.52 15.25 -42.76
N ALA A 13 12.41 15.99 -42.12
CA ALA A 13 12.95 17.23 -42.68
C ALA A 13 13.74 16.94 -43.97
N PRO A 14 13.63 17.82 -44.99
CA PRO A 14 14.42 17.73 -46.22
C PRO A 14 15.89 18.01 -45.91
N LEU A 15 16.79 17.17 -46.43
CA LEU A 15 18.23 17.24 -46.21
C LEU A 15 18.96 17.17 -47.55
N GLU A 16 19.85 18.12 -47.76
CA GLU A 16 20.81 18.11 -48.86
C GLU A 16 22.10 17.45 -48.37
N VAL A 17 22.37 16.23 -48.84
CA VAL A 17 23.55 15.47 -48.45
C VAL A 17 24.47 15.33 -49.66
N GLY A 18 25.76 15.58 -49.46
CA GLY A 18 26.76 15.39 -50.50
C GLY A 18 26.86 13.94 -50.93
N ALA A 19 27.07 13.71 -52.23
CA ALA A 19 27.10 12.37 -52.82
C ALA A 19 28.21 11.45 -52.29
N ASP A 20 29.16 11.91 -51.46
CA ASP A 20 30.25 11.06 -50.94
C ASP A 20 30.13 10.77 -49.43
N LEU A 21 29.05 11.24 -48.79
CA LEU A 21 28.85 11.07 -47.35
C LEU A 21 28.09 9.77 -47.04
N GLU A 22 28.66 8.95 -46.15
CA GLU A 22 28.05 7.73 -45.61
C GLU A 22 27.40 7.96 -44.25
N ARG A 23 27.94 8.90 -43.46
CA ARG A 23 27.41 9.32 -42.16
C ARG A 23 27.21 10.83 -42.17
N PHE A 24 26.06 11.26 -41.68
CA PHE A 24 25.77 12.67 -41.50
C PHE A 24 24.86 12.86 -40.29
N THR A 25 24.88 14.07 -39.74
CA THR A 25 23.99 14.47 -38.65
C THR A 25 22.92 15.37 -39.21
N CYS A 26 21.65 15.08 -38.93
CA CYS A 26 20.56 15.94 -39.35
C CYS A 26 20.65 17.31 -38.67
N ALA A 27 20.73 18.40 -39.44
CA ALA A 27 20.79 19.77 -38.89
C ALA A 27 19.52 20.17 -38.11
N TYR A 28 18.38 19.53 -38.39
CA TYR A 28 17.09 19.84 -37.75
C TYR A 28 16.90 19.13 -36.40
N CYS A 29 17.15 17.81 -36.33
CA CYS A 29 16.90 17.03 -35.12
C CYS A 29 18.18 16.56 -34.40
N GLY A 30 19.36 16.85 -34.95
CA GLY A 30 20.65 16.50 -34.37
C GLY A 30 20.98 14.99 -34.39
N ILE A 31 20.14 14.15 -35.01
CA ILE A 31 20.35 12.70 -35.03
C ILE A 31 21.35 12.32 -36.12
N ALA A 32 22.35 11.54 -35.73
CA ALA A 32 23.28 10.88 -36.65
C ALA A 32 22.57 9.76 -37.43
N GLN A 33 22.76 9.76 -38.74
CA GLN A 33 22.17 8.80 -39.68
C GLN A 33 23.23 8.26 -40.61
N ILE A 34 23.03 7.01 -41.03
CA ILE A 34 23.84 6.35 -42.04
C ILE A 34 23.05 6.33 -43.35
N VAL A 35 23.71 6.69 -44.45
CA VAL A 35 23.17 6.55 -45.81
C VAL A 35 23.55 5.17 -46.33
N GLU A 36 22.57 4.30 -46.51
CA GLU A 36 22.75 3.01 -47.18
C GLU A 36 22.40 3.15 -48.66
N ARG A 37 23.30 2.66 -49.52
CA ARG A 37 23.16 2.71 -50.98
C ARG A 37 23.20 1.29 -51.52
N SER A 38 22.08 0.82 -52.06
CA SER A 38 22.01 -0.51 -52.66
C SER A 38 21.10 -0.48 -53.89
N GLY A 39 21.58 -1.03 -55.01
CA GLY A 39 20.76 -1.31 -56.20
C GLY A 39 19.96 -0.14 -56.78
N GLY A 40 20.46 1.10 -56.70
CA GLY A 40 19.76 2.29 -57.21
C GLY A 40 18.81 2.97 -56.22
N VAL A 41 18.71 2.47 -54.98
CA VAL A 41 17.95 3.07 -53.89
C VAL A 41 18.89 3.63 -52.84
N VAL A 42 18.65 4.88 -52.43
CA VAL A 42 19.38 5.56 -51.36
C VAL A 42 18.42 5.71 -50.17
N SER A 43 18.75 5.10 -49.04
CA SER A 43 17.92 5.12 -47.84
C SER A 43 18.74 5.56 -46.62
N THR A 44 18.07 6.14 -45.63
CA THR A 44 18.70 6.64 -44.40
C THR A 44 18.28 5.78 -43.21
N ARG A 45 19.24 5.31 -42.41
CA ARG A 45 19.00 4.53 -41.19
C ARG A 45 19.49 5.30 -39.96
N LYS A 46 18.69 5.29 -38.89
CA LYS A 46 19.04 5.94 -37.61
C LYS A 46 20.16 5.19 -36.91
N LEU A 47 21.09 5.91 -36.29
CA LEU A 47 22.04 5.33 -35.36
C LEU A 47 21.35 5.16 -33.98
N GLU A 48 20.79 3.97 -33.72
CA GLU A 48 19.96 3.66 -32.53
C GLU A 48 20.68 3.89 -31.18
N VAL A 49 22.01 3.87 -31.18
CA VAL A 49 22.85 3.95 -29.98
C VAL A 49 22.59 5.23 -29.16
N ALA A 50 22.44 6.39 -29.80
CA ALA A 50 22.23 7.65 -29.08
C ALA A 50 20.83 7.75 -28.44
N ILE A 51 19.80 7.20 -29.10
CA ILE A 51 18.42 7.18 -28.59
C ILE A 51 18.32 6.24 -27.39
N SER A 52 18.99 5.08 -27.45
CA SER A 52 19.02 4.11 -26.35
C SER A 52 19.65 4.67 -25.07
N ALA A 53 20.61 5.60 -25.17
CA ALA A 53 21.23 6.25 -24.01
C ALA A 53 20.29 7.27 -23.38
N VAL A 54 19.57 8.05 -24.20
CA VAL A 54 18.57 9.03 -23.73
C VAL A 54 17.35 8.36 -23.12
N GLN A 55 16.86 7.26 -23.72
CA GLN A 55 15.77 6.46 -23.14
C GLN A 55 16.16 5.93 -21.75
N ARG A 56 17.36 5.35 -21.62
CA ARG A 56 17.88 4.90 -20.33
C ARG A 56 17.97 6.02 -19.27
N GLY A 57 18.44 7.21 -19.64
CA GLY A 57 18.47 8.36 -18.74
C GLY A 57 17.07 8.87 -18.34
N THR A 58 16.10 8.78 -19.27
CA THR A 58 14.71 9.18 -19.01
C THR A 58 14.02 8.17 -18.10
N ASP A 59 14.21 6.87 -18.32
CA ASP A 59 13.66 5.80 -17.49
C ASP A 59 14.22 5.86 -16.06
N ARG A 60 15.52 6.16 -15.93
CA ARG A 60 16.16 6.40 -14.62
C ARG A 60 15.55 7.60 -13.91
N THR A 61 15.48 8.75 -14.58
CA THR A 61 14.88 9.97 -13.99
C THR A 61 13.42 9.75 -13.61
N ALA A 62 12.66 9.04 -14.43
CA ALA A 62 11.28 8.68 -14.15
C ALA A 62 11.18 7.77 -12.92
N ALA A 63 12.05 6.77 -12.78
CA ALA A 63 12.12 5.92 -11.60
C ALA A 63 12.54 6.70 -10.35
N GLU A 64 13.54 7.58 -10.44
CA GLU A 64 14.00 8.44 -9.33
C GLU A 64 12.89 9.38 -8.85
N LEU A 65 12.07 9.92 -9.76
CA LEU A 65 10.93 10.77 -9.41
C LEU A 65 9.74 9.97 -8.85
N ALA A 66 9.53 8.73 -9.33
CA ALA A 66 8.44 7.87 -8.87
C ALA A 66 8.67 7.29 -7.47
N MET A 67 9.92 6.99 -7.11
CA MET A 67 10.30 6.44 -5.80
C MET A 67 9.76 7.25 -4.61
N PRO A 68 10.01 8.57 -4.47
CA PRO A 68 9.52 9.34 -3.32
C PRO A 68 8.00 9.44 -3.26
N ARG A 69 7.33 9.34 -4.41
CA ARG A 69 5.87 9.30 -4.47
C ARG A 69 5.34 7.96 -3.95
N LEU A 70 5.88 6.85 -4.43
CA LEU A 70 5.47 5.51 -4.03
C LEU A 70 5.74 5.25 -2.55
N THR A 71 6.85 5.76 -2.00
CA THR A 71 7.14 5.66 -0.57
C THR A 71 6.13 6.44 0.27
N ARG A 72 5.71 7.63 -0.18
CA ARG A 72 4.64 8.39 0.49
C ARG A 72 3.30 7.67 0.44
N GLU A 73 2.94 7.11 -0.72
CA GLU A 73 1.72 6.31 -0.86
C GLU A 73 1.76 5.08 0.06
N LEU A 74 2.92 4.43 0.21
CA LEU A 74 3.11 3.33 1.15
C LEU A 74 2.90 3.77 2.60
N ASP A 75 3.54 4.86 3.03
CA ASP A 75 3.43 5.39 4.39
C ASP A 75 1.98 5.77 4.73
N GLU A 76 1.25 6.35 3.77
CA GLU A 76 -0.18 6.67 3.94
C GLU A 76 -1.04 5.43 4.15
N VAL A 77 -0.79 4.35 3.40
CA VAL A 77 -1.55 3.10 3.54
C VAL A 77 -1.20 2.39 4.84
N LEU A 78 0.08 2.38 5.25
CA LEU A 78 0.52 1.86 6.54
C LEU A 78 -0.15 2.62 7.70
N ALA A 79 -0.17 3.95 7.65
CA ALA A 79 -0.84 4.77 8.65
C ALA A 79 -2.36 4.51 8.71
N ARG A 80 -3.01 4.23 7.57
CA ARG A 80 -4.42 3.81 7.55
C ARG A 80 -4.62 2.45 8.21
N ARG A 81 -3.74 1.48 7.93
CA ARG A 81 -3.77 0.15 8.55
C ARG A 81 -3.65 0.24 10.06
N GLU A 82 -2.69 1.01 10.56
CA GLU A 82 -2.51 1.24 11.99
C GLU A 82 -3.75 1.86 12.64
N LYS A 83 -4.37 2.84 11.99
CA LYS A 83 -5.63 3.45 12.49
C LYS A 83 -6.77 2.44 12.61
N VAL A 84 -6.88 1.51 11.65
CA VAL A 84 -7.89 0.43 11.70
C VAL A 84 -7.58 -0.52 12.86
N VAL A 85 -6.33 -0.97 12.99
CA VAL A 85 -5.90 -1.83 14.09
C VAL A 85 -6.17 -1.17 15.45
N GLN A 86 -5.77 0.09 15.62
CA GLN A 86 -5.98 0.84 16.87
C GLN A 86 -7.46 1.04 17.17
N ARG A 87 -8.31 1.30 16.16
CA ARG A 87 -9.75 1.43 16.35
C ARG A 87 -10.36 0.14 16.88
N LEU A 88 -9.97 -0.99 16.29
CA LEU A 88 -10.46 -2.31 16.69
C LEU A 88 -9.96 -2.70 18.08
N GLN A 89 -8.69 -2.41 18.41
CA GLN A 89 -8.15 -2.59 19.75
C GLN A 89 -8.89 -1.76 20.79
N ARG A 90 -9.14 -0.47 20.53
CA ARG A 90 -9.91 0.38 21.43
C ARG A 90 -11.34 -0.12 21.64
N GLN A 91 -11.99 -0.62 20.58
CA GLN A 91 -13.33 -1.20 20.70
C GLN A 91 -13.33 -2.47 21.56
N LEU A 92 -12.29 -3.29 21.47
CA LEU A 92 -12.13 -4.46 22.33
C LEU A 92 -11.88 -4.06 23.79
N GLU A 93 -10.96 -3.13 24.04
CA GLU A 93 -10.67 -2.63 25.39
C GLU A 93 -11.90 -1.98 26.04
N GLN A 94 -12.66 -1.21 25.27
CA GLN A 94 -13.93 -0.64 25.71
C GLN A 94 -14.95 -1.74 26.03
N ALA A 95 -15.11 -2.74 25.17
CA ALA A 95 -16.03 -3.85 25.42
C ALA A 95 -15.63 -4.69 26.65
N GLU A 96 -14.34 -4.88 26.90
CA GLU A 96 -13.85 -5.54 28.12
C GLU A 96 -14.09 -4.71 29.38
N THR A 97 -13.87 -3.39 29.29
CA THR A 97 -14.10 -2.47 30.40
C THR A 97 -15.58 -2.40 30.74
N ASP A 98 -16.45 -2.25 29.73
CA ASP A 98 -17.91 -2.26 29.89
C ASP A 98 -18.40 -3.57 30.50
N ARG A 99 -17.82 -4.71 30.09
CA ARG A 99 -18.16 -6.00 30.70
C ARG A 99 -17.78 -6.05 32.17
N ARG A 100 -16.60 -5.53 32.55
CA ARG A 100 -16.14 -5.49 33.95
C ARG A 100 -16.96 -4.54 34.80
N THR A 101 -17.28 -3.35 34.30
CA THR A 101 -18.10 -2.37 35.03
C THR A 101 -19.52 -2.90 35.25
N ILE A 102 -20.14 -3.52 34.24
CA ILE A 102 -21.46 -4.15 34.38
C ILE A 102 -21.42 -5.33 35.36
N ALA A 103 -20.38 -6.17 35.32
CA ALA A 103 -20.21 -7.26 36.28
C ALA A 103 -20.09 -6.75 37.72
N LEU A 104 -19.29 -5.70 37.94
CA LEU A 104 -19.13 -5.06 39.25
C LEU A 104 -20.44 -4.46 39.76
N ILE A 105 -21.15 -3.70 38.91
CA ILE A 105 -22.45 -3.10 39.25
C ILE A 105 -23.47 -4.20 39.60
N ALA A 106 -23.55 -5.27 38.82
CA ALA A 106 -24.46 -6.37 39.09
C ALA A 106 -24.17 -7.05 40.44
N VAL A 107 -22.90 -7.32 40.74
CA VAL A 107 -22.50 -7.91 42.03
C VAL A 107 -22.83 -7.00 43.20
N VAL A 108 -22.56 -5.69 43.08
CA VAL A 108 -22.86 -4.70 44.13
C VAL A 108 -24.37 -4.55 44.33
N CYS A 109 -25.16 -4.46 43.26
CA CYS A 109 -26.62 -4.38 43.37
C CYS A 109 -27.21 -5.64 44.01
N VAL A 110 -26.76 -6.82 43.61
CA VAL A 110 -27.21 -8.10 44.16
C VAL A 110 -26.84 -8.21 45.64
N SER A 111 -25.64 -7.76 46.03
CA SER A 111 -25.21 -7.84 47.43
C SER A 111 -25.98 -6.89 48.34
N ILE A 112 -26.22 -5.66 47.89
CA ILE A 112 -27.05 -4.68 48.62
C ILE A 112 -28.49 -5.17 48.73
N LEU A 113 -29.08 -5.65 47.62
CA LEU A 113 -30.44 -6.16 47.60
C LEU A 113 -30.60 -7.35 48.56
N TRP A 114 -29.61 -8.25 48.60
CA TRP A 114 -29.58 -9.39 49.51
C TRP A 114 -29.51 -8.96 50.98
N ALA A 115 -28.62 -8.03 51.31
CA ALA A 115 -28.43 -7.53 52.68
C ALA A 115 -29.68 -6.82 53.22
N VAL A 116 -30.39 -6.07 52.37
CA VAL A 116 -31.56 -5.28 52.77
C VAL A 116 -32.85 -6.12 52.83
N LEU A 117 -33.08 -7.02 51.87
CA LEU A 117 -34.36 -7.74 51.75
C LEU A 117 -34.35 -9.13 52.39
N LEU A 118 -33.28 -9.89 52.23
CA LEU A 118 -33.24 -11.33 52.54
C LEU A 118 -32.40 -11.65 53.80
N GLY A 119 -31.48 -10.75 54.17
CA GLY A 119 -30.60 -10.87 55.34
C GLY A 119 -31.26 -10.87 56.73
N PRO A 120 -32.41 -10.23 56.98
CA PRO A 120 -33.00 -10.25 58.33
C PRO A 120 -33.97 -11.43 58.59
N MET A 121 -34.24 -12.30 57.60
CA MET A 121 -35.34 -13.27 57.70
C MET A 121 -34.92 -14.76 57.73
N LEU A 122 -33.65 -15.10 57.52
CA LEU A 122 -33.18 -16.49 57.37
C LEU A 122 -32.13 -16.89 58.41
N ASP A 123 -32.02 -18.20 58.66
CA ASP A 123 -31.02 -18.77 59.56
C ASP A 123 -29.58 -18.61 59.02
N THR A 124 -28.63 -18.34 59.90
CA THR A 124 -27.27 -17.84 59.56
C THR A 124 -26.48 -18.76 58.62
N ALA A 125 -26.66 -20.08 58.73
CA ALA A 125 -25.99 -21.05 57.86
C ALA A 125 -26.57 -21.07 56.43
N TRP A 126 -27.89 -20.92 56.29
CA TRP A 126 -28.57 -20.96 54.99
C TRP A 126 -28.37 -19.65 54.20
N GLN A 127 -28.24 -18.53 54.92
CA GLN A 127 -27.97 -17.22 54.32
C GLN A 127 -26.68 -17.18 53.50
N ILE A 128 -25.60 -17.75 54.04
CA ILE A 128 -24.29 -17.75 53.40
C ILE A 128 -24.35 -18.59 52.12
N ALA A 129 -24.95 -19.79 52.17
CA ALA A 129 -25.05 -20.69 51.03
C ALA A 129 -25.84 -20.07 49.87
N CYS A 130 -26.99 -19.44 50.14
CA CYS A 130 -27.80 -18.81 49.10
C CYS A 130 -27.15 -17.54 48.52
N PHE A 131 -26.45 -16.75 49.34
CA PHE A 131 -25.72 -15.58 48.87
C PHE A 131 -24.66 -15.94 47.82
N PHE A 132 -23.80 -16.93 48.14
CA PHE A 132 -22.78 -17.39 47.20
C PHE A 132 -23.39 -17.99 45.93
N GLY A 133 -24.49 -18.72 46.03
CA GLY A 133 -25.21 -19.26 44.87
C GLY A 133 -25.70 -18.17 43.91
N VAL A 134 -26.32 -17.11 44.43
CA VAL A 134 -26.82 -15.98 43.61
C VAL A 134 -25.67 -15.14 43.06
N LEU A 135 -24.59 -14.95 43.83
CA LEU A 135 -23.42 -14.21 43.40
C LEU A 135 -22.68 -14.93 42.26
N ILE A 136 -22.49 -16.25 42.37
CA ILE A 136 -21.90 -17.06 41.30
C ILE A 136 -22.83 -17.08 40.07
N GLY A 137 -24.14 -17.23 40.28
CA GLY A 137 -25.13 -17.24 39.19
C GLY A 137 -25.15 -15.94 38.38
N THR A 138 -25.07 -14.79 39.05
CA THR A 138 -25.07 -13.47 38.39
C THR A 138 -23.77 -13.23 37.61
N LEU A 139 -22.62 -13.65 38.14
CA LEU A 139 -21.34 -13.66 37.42
C LEU A 139 -21.43 -14.50 36.13
N VAL A 140 -21.92 -15.73 36.21
CA VAL A 140 -22.06 -16.63 35.04
C VAL A 140 -23.03 -16.03 34.00
N LEU A 141 -24.14 -15.44 34.43
CA LEU A 141 -25.11 -14.80 33.54
C LEU A 141 -24.53 -13.59 32.80
N VAL A 142 -23.80 -12.71 33.50
CA VAL A 142 -23.12 -11.56 32.88
C VAL A 142 -22.08 -12.05 31.87
N TYR A 143 -21.31 -13.08 32.21
CA TYR A 143 -20.30 -13.64 31.31
C TYR A 143 -20.89 -14.28 30.06
N LYS A 144 -22.04 -14.96 30.16
CA LYS A 144 -22.69 -15.64 29.03
C LYS A 144 -23.45 -14.67 28.12
N LYS A 145 -24.05 -13.62 28.68
CA LYS A 145 -24.88 -12.67 27.94
C LYS A 145 -24.05 -11.62 27.17
N TYR A 146 -22.95 -11.16 27.76
CA TYR A 146 -22.03 -10.23 27.10
C TYR A 146 -20.93 -10.99 26.36
N LYS A 147 -21.24 -11.45 25.14
CA LYS A 147 -20.23 -11.96 24.22
C LYS A 147 -19.42 -10.78 23.67
N LEU A 148 -18.10 -10.86 23.79
CA LEU A 148 -17.19 -9.92 23.13
C LEU A 148 -17.44 -9.97 21.61
N PRO A 149 -17.53 -8.81 20.94
CA PRO A 149 -17.60 -8.77 19.49
C PRO A 149 -16.34 -9.43 18.91
N LYS A 150 -16.52 -10.45 18.07
CA LYS A 150 -15.42 -11.05 17.33
C LYS A 150 -15.13 -10.19 16.11
N PHE A 151 -14.16 -9.30 16.23
CA PHE A 151 -13.64 -8.56 15.10
C PHE A 151 -12.64 -9.42 14.33
N ASP A 152 -12.88 -9.60 13.04
CA ASP A 152 -11.97 -10.30 12.14
C ASP A 152 -10.98 -9.29 11.55
N LEU A 153 -9.91 -9.02 12.30
CA LEU A 153 -8.87 -8.08 11.90
C LEU A 153 -8.26 -8.45 10.54
N ALA A 154 -8.06 -9.74 10.30
CA ALA A 154 -7.48 -10.25 9.06
C ALA A 154 -8.37 -9.92 7.86
N ARG A 155 -9.70 -9.98 8.01
CA ARG A 155 -10.63 -9.62 6.95
C ARG A 155 -10.63 -8.11 6.66
N GLU A 156 -10.52 -7.28 7.69
CA GLU A 156 -10.58 -5.83 7.56
C GLU A 156 -9.26 -5.24 7.02
N THR A 157 -8.11 -5.83 7.34
CA THR A 157 -6.81 -5.40 6.82
C THR A 157 -6.46 -5.98 5.46
N LYS A 158 -7.10 -7.09 5.02
CA LYS A 158 -6.76 -7.79 3.77
C LYS A 158 -6.60 -6.88 2.55
N ASN A 159 -7.54 -5.96 2.36
CA ASN A 159 -7.51 -5.04 1.21
C ASN A 159 -6.37 -4.01 1.31
N LEU A 160 -5.98 -3.63 2.53
CA LEU A 160 -4.85 -2.74 2.78
C LEU A 160 -3.53 -3.49 2.61
N ASP A 161 -3.45 -4.71 3.11
CA ASP A 161 -2.29 -5.59 2.95
C ASP A 161 -2.04 -5.87 1.45
N GLU A 162 -3.08 -6.13 0.66
CA GLU A 162 -2.95 -6.29 -0.80
C GLU A 162 -2.50 -4.99 -1.51
N GLN A 163 -2.91 -3.82 -1.02
CA GLN A 163 -2.43 -2.54 -1.56
C GLN A 163 -0.97 -2.29 -1.21
N ILE A 164 -0.56 -2.61 0.01
CA ILE A 164 0.84 -2.54 0.47
C ILE A 164 1.71 -3.43 -0.43
N ASP A 165 1.31 -4.68 -0.66
CA ASP A 165 2.04 -5.63 -1.50
C ASP A 165 2.21 -5.11 -2.94
N LYS A 166 1.17 -4.49 -3.51
CA LYS A 166 1.23 -3.88 -4.85
C LYS A 166 2.21 -2.71 -4.89
N ILE A 167 2.16 -1.81 -3.91
CA ILE A 167 3.05 -0.64 -3.85
C ILE A 167 4.50 -1.09 -3.64
N GLU A 168 4.75 -2.05 -2.75
CA GLU A 168 6.08 -2.63 -2.55
C GLU A 168 6.62 -3.29 -3.83
N ALA A 169 5.77 -3.98 -4.58
CA ALA A 169 6.15 -4.54 -5.88
C ALA A 169 6.57 -3.45 -6.88
N HIS A 170 5.84 -2.34 -6.94
CA HIS A 170 6.20 -1.19 -7.80
C HIS A 170 7.51 -0.54 -7.37
N ILE A 171 7.74 -0.37 -6.06
CA ILE A 171 9.02 0.14 -5.53
C ILE A 171 10.17 -0.80 -5.91
N LYS A 172 9.98 -2.12 -5.77
CA LYS A 172 11.00 -3.12 -6.11
C LYS A 172 11.32 -3.14 -7.59
N ALA A 173 10.32 -2.97 -8.45
CA ALA A 173 10.50 -2.87 -9.90
C ALA A 173 11.32 -1.62 -10.27
N ASN A 174 10.96 -0.45 -9.73
CA ASN A 174 11.69 0.80 -9.98
C ASN A 174 13.13 0.75 -9.44
N ARG A 175 13.34 0.15 -8.26
CA ARG A 175 14.67 -0.03 -7.69
C ARG A 175 15.58 -0.89 -8.58
N ARG A 176 15.05 -1.95 -9.19
CA ARG A 176 15.81 -2.75 -10.17
C ARG A 176 16.26 -1.93 -11.38
N ILE A 177 15.42 -1.01 -11.87
CA ILE A 177 15.79 -0.12 -12.98
C ILE A 177 16.99 0.75 -12.57
N LEU A 178 16.96 1.32 -11.37
CA LEU A 178 18.07 2.12 -10.83
C LEU A 178 19.35 1.31 -10.65
N ASP A 179 19.26 0.06 -10.18
CA ASP A 179 20.42 -0.80 -9.95
C ASP A 179 21.06 -1.32 -11.26
N THR A 180 20.26 -1.46 -12.33
CA THR A 180 20.73 -1.98 -13.63
C THR A 180 21.32 -0.91 -14.56
N LEU A 181 20.99 0.37 -14.34
CA LEU A 181 21.46 1.47 -15.16
C LEU A 181 22.69 2.13 -14.53
N PRO A 182 23.85 2.21 -15.23
CA PRO A 182 25.02 2.90 -14.70
C PRO A 182 24.71 4.39 -14.45
N ALA A 183 25.36 4.94 -13.42
CA ALA A 183 25.30 6.36 -13.04
C ALA A 183 25.85 7.29 -14.13
#